data_AF-A0A3B8VKE0-F1
#
_entry.id   AF-A0A3B8VKE0-F1
#
_cell.length_a   1.000
_cell.length_b   1.000
_cell.length_c   1.000
_cell.angle_alpha   90.00
_cell.angle_beta   90.00
_cell.angle_gamma   90.00
#
_symmetry.space_group_name_H-M   'P 1'
#
loop_
_entity.id
_entity.type
_entity.pdbx_description
1 polymer ?
#
loop_
_entity_poly.entity_id
_entity_poly.type
_entity_poly.pdbx_seq_one_letter_code
_entity_poly.pdbx_strand_id
1 'polypeptide(L)'
;MTSPTRTLYRSYIIEEYQLTQEPYYVPVADEVELFEAAYAQKIPVIFKGPTGCGKTRFIEYMSYRLGQPLTRVKQNPSPGAPEAVR
;
A
#
# COMPACT_ATOMS: atom_id res chain seq x y z
N MET A 1 -6.71 -24.19 -36.92
CA MET A 1 -6.10 -22.85 -36.85
C MET A 1 -6.50 -22.22 -35.54
N THR A 2 -5.69 -22.36 -34.49
CA THR A 2 -5.93 -21.79 -33.16
C THR A 2 -4.97 -20.63 -32.97
N SER A 3 -5.47 -19.42 -33.13
CA SER A 3 -4.71 -18.19 -32.91
C SER A 3 -4.50 -18.00 -31.40
N PRO A 4 -3.27 -17.76 -30.90
CA PRO A 4 -3.05 -17.50 -29.49
C PRO A 4 -3.55 -16.10 -29.12
N THR A 5 -4.37 -16.02 -28.07
CA THR A 5 -4.89 -14.76 -27.52
C THR A 5 -3.73 -13.89 -27.03
N ARG A 6 -3.58 -12.70 -27.62
CA ARG A 6 -2.54 -11.74 -27.25
C ARG A 6 -3.01 -10.93 -26.04
N THR A 7 -2.36 -11.09 -24.89
CA THR A 7 -2.59 -10.25 -23.71
C THR A 7 -2.27 -8.79 -24.05
N LEU A 8 -3.25 -7.89 -23.94
CA LEU A 8 -3.15 -6.47 -24.35
C LEU A 8 -2.85 -5.49 -23.20
N TYR A 9 -2.68 -5.97 -21.97
CA TYR A 9 -2.46 -5.09 -20.81
C TYR A 9 -1.11 -5.34 -20.15
N ARG A 10 -0.47 -4.23 -19.72
CA ARG A 10 0.76 -4.22 -18.94
C ARG A 10 0.38 -4.18 -17.46
N SER A 11 0.46 -5.32 -16.78
CA SER A 11 0.33 -5.37 -15.33
C SER A 11 1.55 -4.73 -14.68
N TYR A 12 1.33 -3.67 -13.90
CA TYR A 12 2.37 -3.10 -13.03
C TYR A 12 2.28 -3.79 -11.67
N ILE A 13 3.43 -4.17 -11.13
CA ILE A 13 3.53 -4.71 -9.77
C ILE A 13 3.41 -3.51 -8.81
N ILE A 14 2.40 -3.51 -7.94
CA ILE A 14 2.06 -2.37 -7.04
C ILE A 14 3.14 -2.15 -5.95
N GLU A 15 4.09 -3.07 -5.82
CA GLU A 15 5.09 -3.19 -4.74
C GLU A 15 6.09 -2.02 -4.60
N GLU A 16 6.06 -1.01 -5.45
CA GLU A 16 7.05 0.09 -5.45
C GLU A 16 6.75 1.23 -4.47
N TYR A 17 5.56 1.28 -3.85
CA TYR A 17 5.18 2.37 -2.94
C TYR A 17 5.02 1.89 -1.49
N GLN A 18 6.09 2.02 -0.70
CA GLN A 18 6.08 1.79 0.75
C GLN A 18 6.25 3.09 1.52
N LEU A 19 5.34 3.34 2.46
CA LEU A 19 5.43 4.48 3.37
C LEU A 19 6.42 4.13 4.50
N THR A 20 7.58 4.79 4.51
CA THR A 20 8.63 4.56 5.50
C THR A 20 8.42 5.35 6.79
N GLN A 21 7.69 6.46 6.72
CA GLN A 21 7.39 7.35 7.83
C GLN A 21 5.89 7.47 8.03
N GLU A 22 5.47 7.65 9.28
CA GLU A 22 4.06 7.84 9.61
C GLU A 22 3.53 9.15 9.00
N PRO A 23 2.55 9.08 8.08
CA PRO A 23 1.96 10.29 7.51
C PRO A 23 1.13 11.01 8.57
N TYR A 24 1.37 12.31 8.78
CA TYR A 24 0.52 13.13 9.65
C TYR A 24 -0.94 13.10 9.20
N TYR A 25 -1.84 12.63 10.05
CA TYR A 25 -3.29 12.61 9.85
C TYR A 25 -3.98 12.83 11.20
N VAL A 26 -5.06 13.61 11.22
CA VAL A 26 -5.85 13.87 12.42
C VAL A 26 -7.25 13.29 12.19
N PRO A 27 -7.66 12.27 12.95
CA PRO A 27 -9.02 11.75 12.90
C PRO A 27 -10.04 12.82 13.30
N VAL A 28 -11.15 12.87 12.58
CA VAL A 28 -12.27 13.79 12.83
C VAL A 28 -13.41 13.06 13.55
N ALA A 29 -13.60 11.77 13.26
CA ALA A 29 -14.60 10.91 13.88
C ALA A 29 -14.07 9.47 14.00
N ASP A 30 -14.91 8.48 13.71
CA ASP A 30 -14.66 7.04 13.84
C ASP A 30 -14.06 6.40 12.57
N GLU A 31 -13.58 7.19 11.61
CA GLU A 31 -13.15 6.67 10.30
C GLU A 31 -12.02 5.65 10.38
N VAL A 32 -11.12 5.79 11.37
CA VAL A 32 -10.01 4.86 11.60
C VAL A 32 -10.55 3.49 12.00
N GLU A 33 -11.39 3.45 13.03
CA GLU A 33 -11.96 2.21 13.57
C GLU A 33 -12.85 1.51 12.54
N LEU A 34 -13.67 2.29 11.83
CA LEU A 34 -14.54 1.78 10.77
C LEU A 34 -13.73 1.18 9.61
N PHE A 35 -12.63 1.84 9.22
CA PHE A 35 -11.76 1.34 8.17
C PHE A 35 -11.00 0.08 8.58
N GLU A 36 -10.51 0.00 9.82
CA GLU A 36 -9.88 -1.22 10.35
C GLU A 36 -10.83 -2.42 10.31
N ALA A 37 -12.08 -2.22 10.75
CA ALA A 37 -13.12 -3.25 10.70
C ALA A 37 -13.43 -3.69 9.27
N ALA A 38 -13.59 -2.75 8.34
CA ALA A 38 -13.82 -3.04 6.94
C ALA A 38 -12.64 -3.78 6.29
N TYR A 39 -11.40 -3.36 6.59
CA TYR A 39 -10.18 -3.99 6.11
C TYR A 39 -10.04 -5.43 6.60
N ALA A 40 -10.29 -5.68 7.89
CA ALA A 40 -10.27 -7.02 8.47
C ALA A 40 -11.28 -7.97 7.78
N GLN A 41 -12.43 -7.44 7.37
CA GLN A 41 -13.48 -8.18 6.67
C GLN A 41 -13.32 -8.17 5.14
N LYS A 42 -12.27 -7.53 4.60
CA LYS A 42 -12.02 -7.36 3.15
C LYS A 42 -13.21 -6.73 2.41
N ILE A 43 -13.90 -5.79 3.06
CA ILE A 43 -15.01 -5.04 2.48
C ILE A 43 -14.46 -3.88 1.64
N PRO A 44 -14.86 -3.73 0.36
CA PRO A 44 -14.50 -2.56 -0.43
C PRO A 44 -15.09 -1.27 0.17
N VAL A 45 -14.24 -0.25 0.37
CA VAL A 45 -14.64 1.05 0.93
C VAL A 45 -14.53 2.13 -0.13
N ILE A 46 -15.53 3.02 -0.20
CA ILE A 46 -15.53 4.20 -1.04
C ILE A 46 -15.46 5.47 -0.19
N PHE A 47 -14.55 6.38 -0.53
CA PHE A 47 -14.38 7.66 0.16
C PHE A 47 -15.06 8.79 -0.58
N LYS A 48 -16.00 9.46 0.10
CA LYS A 48 -16.72 10.63 -0.42
C LYS A 48 -16.31 11.90 0.32
N GLY A 49 -16.26 13.02 -0.39
CA GLY A 49 -16.02 14.33 0.20
C GLY A 49 -15.42 15.32 -0.80
N PRO A 50 -15.41 16.63 -0.50
CA PRO A 50 -14.87 17.66 -1.39
C PRO A 50 -13.36 17.48 -1.61
N THR A 51 -12.81 18.11 -2.64
CA THR A 51 -11.35 18.12 -2.87
C THR A 51 -10.63 18.76 -1.67
N GLY A 52 -9.47 18.21 -1.29
CA GLY A 52 -8.66 18.76 -0.20
C GLY A 52 -9.10 18.35 1.22
N CYS A 53 -10.16 17.57 1.41
CA CYS A 53 -10.62 17.14 2.75
C CYS A 53 -9.82 15.98 3.38
N GLY A 54 -8.65 15.63 2.85
CA GLY A 54 -7.77 14.62 3.45
C GLY A 54 -8.03 13.15 3.09
N LYS A 55 -8.88 12.82 2.11
CA LYS A 55 -9.14 11.41 1.71
C LYS A 55 -7.87 10.63 1.34
N THR A 56 -7.03 11.19 0.48
CA THR A 56 -5.77 10.55 0.07
C THR A 56 -4.84 10.37 1.27
N ARG A 57 -4.76 11.40 2.13
CA ARG A 57 -3.92 11.38 3.32
C ARG A 57 -4.39 10.34 4.35
N PHE A 58 -5.71 10.14 4.47
CA PHE A 58 -6.29 9.09 5.29
C PHE A 58 -5.87 7.70 4.80
N ILE A 59 -5.93 7.45 3.49
CA ILE A 59 -5.49 6.17 2.91
C ILE A 59 -4.00 5.95 3.15
N GLU A 60 -3.16 6.97 2.97
CA GLU A 60 -1.73 6.89 3.29
C GLU A 60 -1.52 6.51 4.77
N TYR A 61 -2.18 7.21 5.69
CA TYR A 61 -2.11 6.96 7.13
C TYR A 61 -2.54 5.52 7.48
N MET A 62 -3.69 5.06 6.96
CA MET A 62 -4.17 3.70 7.20
C MET A 62 -3.27 2.64 6.55
N SER A 63 -2.70 2.92 5.36
CA SER A 63 -1.78 1.99 4.70
C SER A 63 -0.47 1.85 5.48
N TYR A 64 0.06 2.94 6.03
CA TYR A 64 1.17 2.89 6.95
C TYR A 64 0.81 2.05 8.17
N ARG A 65 -0.26 2.41 8.88
CA ARG A 65 -0.70 1.76 10.12
C ARG A 65 -0.97 0.25 9.97
N LEU A 66 -1.67 -0.15 8.91
CA LEU A 66 -2.01 -1.56 8.62
C LEU A 66 -0.84 -2.35 8.00
N GLY A 67 0.10 -1.67 7.33
CA GLY A 67 1.27 -2.29 6.70
C GLY A 67 2.42 -2.63 7.66
N GLN A 68 2.48 -1.99 8.84
CA GLN A 68 3.55 -2.17 9.83
C GLN A 68 3.74 -3.61 10.36
N PRO A 69 2.72 -4.49 10.50
CA PRO A 69 2.94 -5.87 10.97
C PRO A 69 3.09 -6.93 9.85
N LEU A 70 2.57 -6.70 8.64
CA LEU A 70 2.35 -7.76 7.64
C LEU A 70 3.40 -7.82 6.53
N THR A 71 4.15 -6.74 6.29
CA THR A 71 5.16 -6.68 5.20
C THR A 71 6.59 -6.62 5.72
N ARG A 72 6.85 -7.14 6.94
CA ARG A 72 8.22 -7.45 7.35
C ARG A 72 8.64 -8.78 6.69
N VAL A 73 8.66 -8.81 5.37
CA VAL A 73 9.47 -9.78 4.64
C VAL A 73 10.88 -9.54 5.14
N LYS A 74 11.42 -10.48 5.92
CA LYS A 74 12.84 -10.51 6.25
C LYS A 74 13.56 -10.50 4.90
N GLN A 75 14.11 -9.36 4.49
CA GLN A 75 15.16 -9.38 3.49
C GLN A 75 16.25 -10.27 4.07
N ASN A 76 16.36 -11.50 3.60
CA ASN A 76 17.58 -12.26 3.79
C ASN A 76 18.62 -11.57 2.89
N PRO A 77 19.65 -10.89 3.42
CA PRO A 77 20.75 -10.51 2.57
C PRO A 77 21.47 -11.80 2.15
N SER A 78 21.34 -12.17 0.88
CA SER A 78 22.14 -13.23 0.26
C SER A 78 22.86 -12.70 -0.97
N PRO A 79 24.02 -13.29 -1.28
CA PRO A 79 25.29 -12.57 -1.35
C PRO A 79 25.67 -12.18 -2.77
N GLY A 80 26.31 -11.03 -2.94
CA GLY A 80 26.93 -10.65 -4.22
C GLY A 80 26.99 -9.15 -4.46
N ALA A 81 27.70 -8.41 -3.61
CA ALA A 81 28.18 -7.08 -3.98
C ALA A 81 29.71 -7.16 -4.10
N PRO A 82 30.31 -6.82 -5.26
CA PRO A 82 31.76 -6.77 -5.38
C PRO A 82 32.32 -5.66 -4.49
N GLU A 83 33.33 -6.04 -3.71
CA GLU A 83 34.16 -5.19 -2.86
C GLU A 83 34.70 -4.00 -3.66
N ALA A 84 34.26 -2.79 -3.31
CA ALA A 84 34.82 -1.56 -3.85
C ALA A 84 36.19 -1.32 -3.20
N VAL A 85 37.23 -1.48 -4.02
CA VAL A 85 38.60 -1.06 -3.74
C VAL A 85 38.62 0.42 -3.32
N ARG A 86 39.41 0.68 -2.28
CA ARG A 86 39.69 1.99 -1.68
C ARG A 86 40.15 3.04 -2.68
#